data_AF-Q08YK0-F1
#
_entry.id   AF-Q08YK0-F1
#
_cell.length_a   1.000
_cell.length_b   1.000
_cell.length_c   1.000
_cell.angle_alpha   90.00
_cell.angle_beta   90.00
_cell.angle_gamma   90.00
#
_symmetry.space_group_name_H-M   'P 1'
#
loop_
_entity.id
_entity.type
_entity.pdbx_description
1 polymer ?
#
loop_
_entity_poly.entity_id
_entity_poly.type
_entity_poly.pdbx_seq_one_letter_code
_entity_poly.pdbx_strand_id
1 'polypeptide(L)'
;MPQGFTQEGARLEYLPGAPHPLHPDPGQGPALEDGVVPPRHYLVLGDHRGNSSDSRAWGFVPRENLLGRAVAIPYSPREGLSGRERWWIPLRAAEEEASDARLTR
;
A
#
# COMPACT_ATOMS: atom_id res chain seq x y z
N MET A 1 -10.27 -15.26 9.19
CA MET A 1 -9.19 -15.94 8.46
C MET A 1 -8.23 -16.53 9.48
N PRO A 2 -7.87 -17.83 9.43
CA PRO A 2 -6.87 -18.38 10.34
C PRO A 2 -5.53 -17.68 10.10
N GLN A 3 -4.92 -17.23 11.19
CA GLN A 3 -3.67 -16.47 11.17
C GLN A 3 -2.55 -17.43 11.58
N GLY A 4 -1.66 -17.73 10.65
CA GLY A 4 -0.45 -18.49 10.93
C GLY A 4 0.73 -17.56 11.18
N PHE A 5 1.77 -18.07 11.83
CA PHE A 5 3.07 -17.43 11.91
C PHE A 5 4.10 -18.26 11.12
N THR A 6 5.09 -17.62 10.51
CA THR A 6 6.27 -18.32 9.99
C THR A 6 7.14 -18.81 11.16
N GLN A 7 8.08 -19.71 10.90
CA GLN A 7 9.06 -20.15 11.91
C GLN A 7 9.93 -18.99 12.44
N GLU A 8 10.05 -17.91 11.64
CA GLU A 8 10.80 -16.70 11.97
C GLU A 8 9.93 -15.65 12.70
N GLY A 9 8.69 -15.99 13.08
CA GLY A 9 7.80 -15.12 13.84
C GLY A 9 7.02 -14.09 13.03
N ALA A 10 7.09 -14.13 11.69
CA ALA A 10 6.30 -13.25 10.84
C ALA A 10 4.83 -13.70 10.83
N ARG A 11 3.89 -12.78 10.94
CA ARG A 11 2.45 -13.05 10.77
C ARG A 11 2.14 -13.27 9.29
N LEU A 12 1.42 -14.32 8.94
CA LEU A 12 1.02 -14.60 7.56
C LEU A 12 -0.34 -13.96 7.22
N GLU A 13 -0.33 -13.05 6.26
CA GLU A 13 -1.53 -12.51 5.63
C GLU A 13 -1.80 -13.25 4.31
N TYR A 14 -3.02 -13.75 4.14
CA TYR A 14 -3.43 -14.42 2.91
C TYR A 14 -4.20 -13.45 2.03
N LEU A 15 -3.51 -12.89 1.04
CA LEU A 15 -4.13 -12.10 -0.03
C LEU A 15 -4.38 -13.02 -1.24
N PRO A 16 -5.33 -12.69 -2.13
CA PRO A 16 -5.54 -13.46 -3.35
C PRO A 16 -4.23 -13.65 -4.13
N GLY A 17 -3.84 -14.90 -4.35
CA GLY A 17 -2.69 -15.27 -5.17
C GLY A 17 -1.38 -15.58 -4.42
N ALA A 18 -1.20 -15.16 -3.15
CA ALA A 18 0.00 -15.52 -2.38
C ALA A 18 -0.13 -15.25 -0.86
N PRO A 19 0.57 -16.03 -0.01
CA PRO A 19 0.82 -15.65 1.38
C PRO A 19 1.85 -14.52 1.45
N HIS A 20 1.61 -13.56 2.33
CA HIS A 20 2.47 -12.40 2.54
C HIS A 20 2.96 -12.41 4.01
N PRO A 21 4.27 -12.58 4.27
CA PRO A 21 4.81 -12.47 5.60
C PRO A 21 4.83 -11.00 6.03
N LEU A 22 4.27 -10.73 7.19
CA LEU A 22 4.29 -9.44 7.86
C LEU A 22 5.18 -9.55 9.10
N HIS A 23 6.08 -8.59 9.26
CA HIS A 23 6.82 -8.40 10.51
C HIS A 23 6.20 -7.21 11.25
N PRO A 24 5.17 -7.44 12.08
CA PRO A 24 4.55 -6.37 12.84
C PRO A 24 5.50 -5.94 13.96
N ASP A 25 5.95 -4.69 13.93
CA ASP A 25 6.62 -4.12 15.09
C ASP A 25 5.62 -3.92 16.25
N PRO A 26 6.03 -4.17 17.51
CA PRO A 26 5.22 -3.81 18.66
C PRO A 26 4.92 -2.30 18.64
N GLY A 27 3.65 -1.92 18.51
CA GLY A 27 3.24 -0.51 18.48
C GLY A 27 2.81 0.03 17.11
N GLN A 28 2.51 -0.83 16.13
CA GLN A 28 1.88 -0.45 14.86
C GLN A 28 0.47 0.16 15.05
N GLY A 29 0.42 1.40 15.52
CA GLY A 29 -0.81 2.20 15.63
C GLY A 29 -1.92 1.57 16.48
N PRO A 30 -3.03 2.29 16.72
CA PRO A 30 -4.24 1.65 17.18
C PRO A 30 -4.72 0.66 16.11
N ALA A 31 -5.32 -0.44 16.54
CA ALA A 31 -6.09 -1.27 15.62
C ALA A 31 -7.19 -0.40 15.01
N LEU A 32 -7.36 -0.47 13.69
CA LEU A 32 -8.59 0.04 13.09
C LEU A 32 -9.73 -0.79 13.68
N GLU A 33 -10.70 -0.11 14.27
CA GLU A 33 -11.93 -0.77 14.68
C GLU A 33 -12.60 -1.38 13.45
N ASP A 34 -13.21 -2.55 13.64
CA ASP A 34 -13.97 -3.20 12.59
C ASP A 34 -15.06 -2.22 12.10
N GLY A 35 -15.05 -1.91 10.82
CA GLY A 35 -15.91 -0.85 10.29
C GLY A 35 -15.96 -0.84 8.77
N VAL A 36 -17.02 -0.22 8.26
CA VAL A 36 -17.19 0.02 6.82
C VAL A 36 -16.61 1.39 6.50
N VAL A 37 -15.79 1.47 5.44
CA VAL A 37 -15.28 2.76 4.95
C VAL A 37 -16.47 3.65 4.57
N PRO A 38 -16.60 4.87 5.12
CA PRO A 38 -17.70 5.75 4.81
C PRO A 38 -17.75 6.13 3.31
N PRO A 39 -18.91 6.57 2.81
CA PRO A 39 -19.00 7.12 1.46
C PRO A 39 -17.99 8.27 1.25
N ARG A 40 -17.39 8.34 0.06
CA ARG A 40 -16.38 9.34 -0.33
C ARG A 40 -15.16 9.41 0.60
N HIS A 41 -14.85 8.33 1.29
CA HIS A 41 -13.63 8.18 2.08
C HIS A 41 -12.80 7.00 1.59
N TYR A 42 -11.52 7.00 1.95
CA TYR A 42 -10.57 5.99 1.54
C TYR A 42 -9.79 5.48 2.75
N LEU A 43 -9.68 4.16 2.84
CA LEU A 43 -8.68 3.50 3.66
C LEU A 43 -7.36 3.48 2.87
N VAL A 44 -6.31 4.11 3.39
CA VAL A 44 -4.98 4.07 2.77
C VAL A 44 -3.97 3.39 3.67
N LEU A 45 -3.11 2.57 3.08
CA LEU A 45 -2.11 1.77 3.77
C LEU A 45 -0.79 1.89 3.03
N GLY A 46 0.30 2.06 3.78
CA GLY A 46 1.65 2.04 3.19
C GLY A 46 2.18 0.62 3.05
N ASP A 47 2.90 0.33 1.97
CA ASP A 47 3.48 -1.01 1.71
C ASP A 47 4.49 -1.41 2.79
N HIS A 48 5.25 -0.45 3.33
CA HIS A 48 6.12 -0.67 4.49
C HIS A 48 5.30 -0.65 5.79
N ARG A 49 4.45 -1.67 5.96
CA ARG A 49 3.42 -1.75 7.01
C ARG A 49 3.96 -1.44 8.42
N GLY A 50 5.14 -1.96 8.77
CA GLY A 50 5.83 -1.75 10.05
C GLY A 50 6.16 -0.29 10.35
N ASN A 51 6.43 0.49 9.31
CA ASN A 51 6.95 1.84 9.39
C ASN A 51 6.14 2.82 8.52
N SER A 52 4.81 2.79 8.67
CA SER A 52 3.91 3.70 7.98
C SER A 52 2.90 4.29 8.96
N SER A 53 2.89 5.62 9.06
CA SER A 53 1.79 6.37 9.69
C SER A 53 0.69 6.57 8.65
N ASP A 54 -0.22 5.61 8.57
CA ASP A 54 -1.32 5.59 7.60
C ASP A 54 -2.70 5.57 8.29
N SER A 55 -3.77 5.21 7.58
CA SER A 55 -5.13 5.25 8.13
C SER A 55 -5.30 4.47 9.43
N ARG A 56 -4.42 3.52 9.75
CA ARG A 56 -4.40 2.86 11.05
C ARG A 56 -4.13 3.82 12.21
N ALA A 57 -3.31 4.84 12.00
CA ALA A 57 -2.95 5.83 13.02
C ALA A 57 -3.92 7.02 13.08
N TRP A 58 -4.47 7.45 11.93
CA TRP A 58 -5.17 8.74 11.84
C TRP A 58 -6.55 8.69 11.13
N GLY A 59 -7.05 7.51 10.75
CA GLY A 59 -8.40 7.33 10.20
C GLY A 59 -8.51 7.42 8.67
N PHE A 60 -9.74 7.53 8.15
CA PHE A 60 -9.99 7.53 6.71
C PHE A 60 -9.69 8.87 6.03
N VAL A 61 -9.30 8.84 4.76
CA VAL A 61 -9.01 10.03 3.94
C VAL A 61 -10.26 10.47 3.16
N PRO A 62 -10.76 11.70 3.29
CA PRO A 62 -11.82 12.22 2.44
C PRO A 62 -11.39 12.35 0.97
N ARG A 63 -12.33 12.12 0.03
CA ARG A 63 -12.06 12.14 -1.43
C ARG A 63 -11.38 13.42 -1.92
N GLU A 64 -11.79 14.56 -1.37
CA GLU A 64 -11.28 15.89 -1.72
C GLU A 64 -9.80 16.09 -1.41
N ASN A 65 -9.22 15.28 -0.51
CA ASN A 65 -7.80 15.33 -0.18
C ASN A 65 -6.93 14.53 -1.17
N LEU A 66 -7.54 13.76 -2.09
CA LEU A 66 -6.80 12.98 -3.08
C LEU A 66 -6.46 13.81 -4.33
N LEU A 67 -5.16 14.05 -4.55
CA LEU A 67 -4.64 14.80 -5.68
C LEU A 67 -4.58 13.99 -6.98
N GLY A 68 -4.22 12.70 -6.91
CA GLY A 68 -4.03 11.87 -8.09
C GLY A 68 -3.39 10.52 -7.78
N ARG A 69 -3.05 9.78 -8.84
CA ARG A 69 -2.43 8.45 -8.76
C ARG A 69 -0.97 8.55 -9.19
N ALA A 70 -0.06 7.98 -8.40
CA ALA A 70 1.34 7.80 -8.81
C ALA A 70 1.41 6.75 -9.93
N VAL A 71 2.07 7.08 -11.05
CA VAL A 71 2.15 6.21 -12.25
C VAL A 71 3.57 5.81 -12.63
N ALA A 72 4.57 6.60 -12.26
CA ALA A 72 5.97 6.35 -12.56
C ALA A 72 6.88 7.00 -11.51
N ILE A 73 8.09 6.48 -11.40
CA ILE A 73 9.20 7.12 -10.69
C ILE A 73 10.01 7.89 -11.75
N PRO A 74 10.00 9.23 -11.74
CA PRO A 74 10.70 10.00 -12.77
C PRO A 74 12.22 9.83 -12.67
N TYR A 75 12.75 9.64 -11.47
CA TYR A 75 14.19 9.49 -11.21
C TYR A 75 14.45 8.66 -9.94
N SER A 76 15.48 7.81 -9.95
CA SER A 76 15.97 7.09 -8.77
C SER A 76 17.49 7.20 -8.62
N PRO A 77 18.01 7.67 -7.47
CA PRO A 77 19.46 7.77 -7.27
C PRO A 77 20.13 6.43 -6.99
N ARG A 78 19.36 5.35 -6.76
CA ARG A 78 19.84 4.04 -6.31
C ARG A 78 21.06 3.57 -7.12
N GLU A 79 22.06 3.07 -6.42
CA GLU A 79 23.24 2.47 -7.04
C GLU A 79 22.86 1.17 -7.77
N GLY A 80 23.60 0.84 -8.83
CA GLY A 80 23.38 -0.37 -9.63
C GLY A 80 22.27 -0.28 -10.68
N LEU A 81 21.62 0.88 -10.85
CA LEU A 81 20.72 1.14 -11.98
C LEU A 81 21.50 1.59 -13.22
N SER A 82 21.19 1.03 -14.38
CA SER A 82 21.68 1.57 -15.67
C SER A 82 21.13 2.98 -15.93
N GLY A 83 21.74 3.68 -16.90
CA GLY A 83 21.30 5.03 -17.29
C GLY A 83 19.81 5.08 -17.65
N ARG A 84 19.26 4.04 -18.31
CA ARG A 84 17.84 3.98 -18.65
C ARG A 84 16.96 3.60 -17.47
N GLU A 85 17.41 2.72 -16.57
CA GLU A 85 16.64 2.32 -15.38
C GLU A 85 16.59 3.42 -14.30
N ARG A 86 17.53 4.37 -14.35
CA ARG A 86 17.56 5.53 -13.46
C ARG A 86 16.43 6.52 -13.71
N TRP A 87 15.97 6.59 -14.95
CA TRP A 87 14.98 7.56 -15.41
C TRP A 87 13.71 6.82 -15.85
N TRP A 88 12.55 7.30 -15.42
CA TRP A 88 11.26 6.80 -15.90
C TRP A 88 11.00 5.30 -15.63
N ILE A 89 10.92 4.92 -14.36
CA ILE A 89 10.52 3.56 -13.96
C ILE A 89 8.99 3.51 -13.85
N PRO A 90 8.29 2.73 -14.69
CA PRO A 90 6.84 2.62 -14.58
C PRO A 90 6.45 1.83 -13.33
N LEU A 91 5.42 2.27 -12.59
CA LEU A 91 4.94 1.57 -11.37
C LEU A 91 4.05 0.36 -11.69
N ARG A 92 3.63 0.19 -12.95
CA ARG A 92 2.98 -1.00 -13.48
C ARG A 92 3.55 -1.33 -14.86
N ALA A 93 3.54 -2.59 -15.25
CA ALA A 93 3.75 -2.96 -16.65
C ALA A 93 2.74 -2.17 -17.51
N ALA A 94 3.16 -1.71 -18.69
CA ALA A 94 2.42 -0.77 -19.53
C ALA A 94 1.06 -1.28 -20.09
N GLU A 95 0.54 -2.38 -19.58
CA GLU A 95 -0.74 -2.96 -19.99
C GLU A 95 -1.73 -2.88 -18.83
N GLU A 96 -2.49 -1.79 -18.84
CA GLU A 96 -3.93 -1.67 -18.56
C GLU A 96 -4.23 -0.23 -18.12
N GLU A 97 -4.45 0.60 -19.14
CA GLU A 97 -4.98 1.94 -19.04
C GLU A 97 -6.49 1.84 -18.81
N ALA A 98 -6.90 1.67 -17.56
CA ALA A 98 -8.28 1.87 -17.15
C ALA A 98 -8.33 2.95 -16.08
N SER A 99 -9.11 3.99 -16.36
CA SER A 99 -9.66 4.89 -15.35
C SER A 99 -10.31 4.03 -14.26
N ASP A 100 -9.65 3.89 -13.11
CA ASP A 100 -10.21 3.09 -12.02
C ASP A 100 -11.40 3.86 -11.43
N ALA A 101 -12.60 3.45 -11.83
CA ALA A 101 -13.85 4.09 -11.43
C ALA A 101 -14.01 4.18 -9.89
N ARG A 102 -13.27 3.36 -9.12
CA ARG A 102 -13.21 3.41 -7.65
C ARG A 102 -12.63 4.71 -7.08
N LEU A 103 -11.84 5.44 -7.86
CA LEU A 103 -11.30 6.76 -7.48
C LEU A 103 -12.23 7.92 -7.88
N THR A 104 -13.38 7.64 -8.51
CA THR A 104 -14.25 8.67 -9.11
C THR A 104 -15.66 8.74 -8.52
N ARG A 105 -16.00 7.89 -7.54
CA ARG A 105 -17.29 7.89 -6.84
C ARG A 105 -17.16 8.31 -5.38
#